data_AF-A0A3D2AQ06-F1
#
_entry.id   AF-A0A3D2AQ06-F1
#
_cell.length_a   1.000
_cell.length_b   1.000
_cell.length_c   1.000
_cell.angle_alpha   90.00
_cell.angle_beta   90.00
_cell.angle_gamma   90.00
#
_symmetry.space_group_name_H-M   'P 1'
#
loop_
_entity.id
_entity.type
_entity.pdbx_description
1 polymer ?
#
loop_
_entity_poly.entity_id
_entity_poly.type
_entity_poly.pdbx_seq_one_letter_code
_entity_poly.pdbx_strand_id
1 'polypeptide(L)'
;MNTTFKTVILLLTTFTLANPLYAAHNISHVDVKVGDLSVIASKGQMVFNTNCAQCHGVDAAGGVGGPPLIHNIYNPGHHANEAFIRAVRNGVRQHHWQFGDMSSQPQVAFGDMVFLLKFIREVQQQNGIKTIAHKM
;
A
#
# COMPACT_ATOMS: atom_id res chain seq x y z
N MET A 1 -1.15 -7.86 59.63
CA MET A 1 -0.02 -8.41 58.83
C MET A 1 -0.50 -9.69 58.17
N ASN A 2 -0.64 -9.73 56.85
CA ASN A 2 -0.09 -10.81 55.99
C ASN A 2 -0.87 -11.07 54.69
N THR A 3 -0.14 -10.78 53.61
CA THR A 3 0.14 -11.63 52.44
C THR A 3 -0.81 -11.74 51.25
N THR A 4 -2.05 -11.26 51.28
CA THR A 4 -2.93 -11.36 50.08
C THR A 4 -2.88 -10.15 49.14
N PHE A 5 -2.39 -8.99 49.59
CA PHE A 5 -2.39 -7.76 48.76
C PHE A 5 -1.12 -7.54 47.92
N LYS A 6 -0.06 -8.33 48.11
CA LYS A 6 1.21 -8.14 47.37
C LYS A 6 1.26 -8.86 46.02
N THR A 7 0.39 -9.85 45.78
CA THR A 7 0.46 -10.66 44.55
C THR A 7 -0.33 -10.07 43.37
N VAL A 8 -1.27 -9.16 43.61
CA VAL A 8 -2.08 -8.55 42.53
C VAL A 8 -1.35 -7.38 41.85
N ILE A 9 -0.40 -6.74 42.52
CA ILE A 9 0.32 -5.57 42.00
C ILE A 9 1.44 -5.97 41.01
N LEU A 10 1.87 -7.24 40.98
CA LEU A 10 2.94 -7.69 40.09
C LEU A 10 2.47 -8.08 38.68
N LEU A 11 1.16 -8.16 38.43
CA LEU A 11 0.62 -8.55 37.11
C LEU A 11 0.12 -7.36 36.26
N LEU A 12 0.11 -6.15 36.81
CA LEU A 12 -0.34 -4.95 36.08
C LEU A 12 0.82 -4.08 35.54
N THR A 13 2.07 -4.39 35.88
CA THR A 13 3.23 -3.61 35.44
C THR A 13 3.88 -4.12 34.13
N THR A 14 3.36 -5.17 33.50
CA THR A 14 3.91 -5.68 32.23
C THR A 14 3.18 -5.20 30.98
N PHE A 15 2.10 -4.40 31.11
CA PHE A 15 1.30 -3.96 29.96
C PHE A 15 1.65 -2.56 29.41
N THR A 16 2.72 -1.91 29.89
CA THR A 16 3.12 -0.57 29.40
C THR A 16 4.38 -0.57 28.54
N LEU A 17 4.93 -1.73 28.22
CA LEU A 17 6.01 -1.87 27.23
C LEU A 17 5.47 -2.35 25.87
N ALA A 18 4.25 -1.93 25.49
CA ALA A 18 3.78 -2.03 24.12
C ALA A 18 4.54 -1.00 23.26
N ASN A 19 5.71 -1.47 22.89
CA ASN A 19 6.79 -0.95 22.07
C ASN A 19 6.49 0.21 21.08
N PRO A 20 7.44 1.15 20.89
CA PRO A 20 7.44 2.14 19.80
C PRO A 20 7.52 1.49 18.40
N LEU A 21 7.73 0.18 18.32
CA LEU A 21 7.51 -0.63 17.12
C LEU A 21 6.11 -0.44 16.53
N TYR A 22 5.12 -0.05 17.35
CA TYR A 22 3.77 0.22 16.86
C TYR A 22 3.62 1.51 16.03
N ALA A 23 4.60 2.42 16.04
CA ALA A 23 4.49 3.71 15.36
C ALA A 23 5.09 3.71 13.95
N ALA A 24 6.03 2.81 13.64
CA ALA A 24 6.78 2.84 12.38
C ALA A 24 5.98 2.25 11.19
N HIS A 25 5.17 1.23 11.44
CA HIS A 25 4.36 0.56 10.40
C HIS A 25 3.11 1.32 9.94
N ASN A 26 2.80 2.47 10.56
CA ASN A 26 1.63 3.29 10.19
C ASN A 26 1.98 4.49 9.31
N ILE A 27 3.24 4.67 8.92
CA ILE A 27 3.69 5.87 8.19
C ILE A 27 3.30 5.79 6.70
N SER A 28 3.15 4.58 6.16
CA SER A 28 2.96 4.34 4.71
C SER A 28 1.72 3.52 4.38
N HIS A 29 0.91 3.14 5.36
CA HIS A 29 -0.40 2.52 5.10
C HIS A 29 -1.45 3.63 4.96
N VAL A 30 -2.41 3.44 4.07
CA VAL A 30 -3.57 4.33 3.91
C VAL A 30 -4.86 3.53 3.99
N ASP A 31 -5.90 4.13 4.56
CA ASP A 31 -7.23 3.51 4.57
C ASP A 31 -7.82 3.57 3.16
N VAL A 32 -7.92 2.40 2.52
CA VAL A 32 -8.44 2.26 1.14
C VAL A 32 -9.91 1.87 1.18
N LYS A 33 -10.75 2.70 0.57
CA LYS A 33 -12.13 2.35 0.24
C LYS A 33 -12.16 1.61 -1.10
N VAL A 34 -12.63 0.37 -1.09
CA VAL A 34 -12.96 -0.38 -2.31
C VAL A 34 -14.47 -0.58 -2.36
N GLY A 35 -15.12 0.09 -3.31
CA GLY A 35 -16.53 -0.12 -3.65
C GLY A 35 -16.70 -1.08 -4.83
N ASP A 36 -17.87 -1.05 -5.47
CA ASP A 36 -18.13 -1.86 -6.66
C ASP A 36 -17.10 -1.56 -7.76
N LEU A 37 -16.46 -2.62 -8.26
CA LEU A 37 -15.45 -2.56 -9.30
C LEU A 37 -16.04 -3.05 -10.62
N SER A 38 -15.55 -2.48 -11.73
CA SER A 38 -15.81 -3.08 -13.04
C SER A 38 -15.21 -4.49 -13.12
N VAL A 39 -15.74 -5.36 -13.99
CA VAL A 39 -15.20 -6.72 -14.19
C VAL A 39 -13.68 -6.71 -14.42
N ILE A 40 -13.19 -5.72 -15.16
CA ILE A 40 -11.77 -5.54 -15.48
C ILE A 40 -10.98 -5.15 -14.22
N ALA A 41 -11.50 -4.22 -13.41
CA ALA A 41 -10.88 -3.83 -12.14
C ALA A 41 -10.93 -4.94 -11.09
N SER A 42 -12.02 -5.72 -10.98
CA SER A 42 -12.09 -6.87 -10.07
C SER A 42 -11.04 -7.93 -10.42
N LYS A 43 -10.83 -8.19 -11.71
CA LYS A 43 -9.72 -9.05 -12.14
C LYS A 43 -8.36 -8.44 -11.77
N GLY A 44 -8.21 -7.13 -11.96
CA GLY A 44 -7.01 -6.40 -11.57
C GLY A 44 -6.71 -6.48 -10.08
N GLN A 45 -7.73 -6.39 -9.22
CA GLN A 45 -7.61 -6.53 -7.78
C GLN A 45 -7.06 -7.91 -7.40
N MET A 46 -7.60 -8.98 -7.99
CA MET A 46 -7.11 -10.34 -7.74
C MET A 46 -5.65 -10.50 -8.15
N VAL A 47 -5.28 -10.00 -9.34
CA VAL A 47 -3.89 -10.03 -9.81
C VAL A 47 -2.99 -9.21 -8.87
N PHE A 48 -3.42 -8.02 -8.46
CA PHE A 48 -2.65 -7.16 -7.55
C PHE A 48 -2.43 -7.82 -6.20
N ASN A 49 -3.48 -8.35 -5.59
CA ASN A 49 -3.42 -8.97 -4.28
C ASN A 49 -2.57 -10.26 -4.29
N THR A 50 -2.50 -10.95 -5.44
CA THR A 50 -1.65 -12.12 -5.61
C THR A 50 -0.17 -11.76 -5.80
N ASN A 51 0.12 -10.72 -6.59
CA ASN A 51 1.48 -10.48 -7.10
C ASN A 51 2.19 -9.28 -6.44
N CYS A 52 1.46 -8.33 -5.88
CA CYS A 52 1.99 -7.02 -5.48
C CYS A 52 1.77 -6.72 -4.00
N ALA A 53 0.70 -7.26 -3.40
CA ALA A 53 0.29 -6.91 -2.05
C ALA A 53 1.27 -7.31 -0.94
N GLN A 54 2.18 -8.26 -1.20
CA GLN A 54 3.23 -8.61 -0.24
C GLN A 54 4.07 -7.38 0.16
N CYS A 55 4.30 -6.46 -0.78
CA CYS A 55 5.03 -5.22 -0.52
C CYS A 55 4.09 -4.02 -0.44
N HIS A 56 3.15 -3.91 -1.38
CA HIS A 56 2.28 -2.73 -1.53
C HIS A 56 0.96 -2.82 -0.75
N GLY A 57 0.81 -3.81 0.14
CA GLY A 57 -0.41 -4.02 0.93
C GLY A 57 -1.59 -4.53 0.11
N VAL A 58 -2.57 -5.11 0.79
CA VAL A 58 -3.85 -5.49 0.16
C VAL A 58 -4.52 -4.24 -0.40
N ASP A 59 -5.10 -4.38 -1.59
CA ASP A 59 -5.78 -3.30 -2.30
C ASP A 59 -4.92 -2.05 -2.56
N ALA A 60 -3.61 -2.25 -2.61
CA ALA A 60 -2.60 -1.22 -2.80
C ALA A 60 -2.55 -0.16 -1.70
N ALA A 61 -2.95 -0.55 -0.48
CA ALA A 61 -2.99 0.30 0.72
C ALA A 61 -1.60 0.66 1.27
N GLY A 62 -0.52 0.12 0.73
CA GLY A 62 0.83 0.30 1.24
C GLY A 62 1.11 -0.63 2.42
N GLY A 63 2.39 -0.76 2.78
CA GLY A 63 2.79 -1.62 3.87
C GLY A 63 4.26 -1.47 4.21
N VAL A 64 4.80 -2.46 4.94
CA VAL A 64 6.19 -2.45 5.40
C VAL A 64 7.20 -2.63 4.26
N GLY A 65 6.78 -3.22 3.13
CA GLY A 65 7.64 -3.51 1.99
C GLY A 65 7.55 -2.53 0.83
N GLY A 66 6.60 -1.59 0.86
CA GLY A 66 6.35 -0.72 -0.28
C GLY A 66 5.27 0.33 -0.05
N PRO A 67 5.26 1.39 -0.87
CA PRO A 67 4.36 2.52 -0.70
C PRO A 67 2.92 2.20 -1.08
N PRO A 68 1.95 3.00 -0.58
CA PRO A 68 0.56 2.93 -1.00
C PRO A 68 0.40 3.48 -2.41
N LEU A 69 -0.27 2.76 -3.30
CA LEU A 69 -0.56 3.27 -4.65
C LEU A 69 -1.89 4.06 -4.68
N ILE A 70 -2.71 3.90 -3.66
CA ILE A 70 -3.91 4.72 -3.42
C ILE A 70 -3.48 5.97 -2.62
N HIS A 71 -2.64 6.80 -3.24
CA HIS A 71 -2.14 8.04 -2.63
C HIS A 71 -2.05 9.18 -3.65
N ASN A 72 -2.25 10.42 -3.23
CA ASN A 72 -2.27 11.60 -4.10
C ASN A 72 -0.98 11.82 -4.91
N ILE A 73 0.16 11.34 -4.42
CA ILE A 73 1.43 11.40 -5.16
C ILE A 73 1.38 10.60 -6.47
N TYR A 74 0.53 9.58 -6.53
CA TYR A 74 0.34 8.70 -7.70
C TYR A 74 -0.86 9.10 -8.54
N ASN A 75 -1.38 10.32 -8.36
CA ASN A 75 -2.45 10.84 -9.18
C ASN A 75 -2.05 10.83 -10.68
N PRO A 76 -3.00 10.68 -11.62
CA PRO A 76 -2.68 10.53 -13.04
C PRO A 76 -1.87 11.68 -13.67
N GLY A 77 -1.91 12.89 -13.11
CA GLY A 77 -1.15 14.03 -13.62
C GLY A 77 0.29 14.10 -13.12
N HIS A 78 0.65 13.33 -12.08
CA HIS A 78 2.02 13.21 -11.58
C HIS A 78 2.65 11.85 -11.96
N HIS A 79 1.89 10.76 -11.80
CA HIS A 79 2.26 9.42 -12.29
C HIS A 79 1.20 8.91 -13.26
N ALA A 80 1.45 9.09 -14.56
CA ALA A 80 0.60 8.52 -15.61
C ALA A 80 0.65 6.98 -15.65
N ASN A 81 -0.23 6.35 -16.42
CA ASN A 81 -0.31 4.89 -16.51
C ASN A 81 1.01 4.26 -16.99
N GLU A 82 1.72 4.94 -17.87
CA GLU A 82 3.03 4.56 -18.39
C GLU A 82 4.08 4.48 -17.28
N ALA A 83 3.95 5.28 -16.21
CA ALA A 83 4.85 5.21 -15.06
C ALA A 83 4.73 3.85 -14.35
N PHE A 84 3.50 3.36 -14.14
CA PHE A 84 3.24 2.05 -13.56
C PHE A 84 3.70 0.91 -14.47
N ILE A 85 3.45 1.00 -15.78
CA ILE A 85 3.92 -0.02 -16.74
C ILE A 85 5.45 -0.11 -16.73
N ARG A 86 6.14 1.04 -16.76
CA ARG A 86 7.60 1.08 -16.68
C ARG A 86 8.11 0.54 -15.34
N ALA A 87 7.44 0.88 -14.24
CA ALA A 87 7.79 0.39 -12.92
C ALA A 87 7.73 -1.15 -12.87
N VAL A 88 6.64 -1.75 -13.32
CA VAL A 88 6.49 -3.21 -13.36
C VAL A 88 7.54 -3.84 -14.28
N ARG A 89 7.79 -3.27 -15.46
CA ARG A 89 8.72 -3.87 -16.44
C ARG A 89 10.19 -3.72 -16.09
N ASN A 90 10.58 -2.56 -15.57
CA ASN A 90 11.99 -2.16 -15.45
C ASN A 90 12.43 -1.96 -13.99
N GLY A 91 11.50 -2.02 -13.05
CA GLY A 91 11.75 -1.58 -11.68
C GLY A 91 11.75 -0.05 -11.57
N VAL A 92 12.02 0.43 -10.36
CA VAL A 92 12.02 1.85 -10.00
C VAL A 92 13.13 2.12 -9.00
N ARG A 93 13.94 3.14 -9.26
CA ARG A 93 14.84 3.68 -8.25
C ARG A 93 14.06 4.44 -7.19
N GLN A 94 14.45 4.30 -5.94
CA GLN A 94 13.85 5.03 -4.82
C GLN A 94 13.80 6.55 -5.09
N HIS A 95 12.61 7.18 -4.99
CA HIS A 95 12.50 8.64 -5.18
C HIS A 95 11.35 9.37 -4.44
N HIS A 96 10.36 8.68 -3.90
CA HIS A 96 9.27 9.32 -3.13
C HIS A 96 9.13 8.84 -1.69
N TRP A 97 9.51 7.58 -1.46
CA TRP A 97 9.39 6.89 -0.19
C TRP A 97 10.71 6.22 0.13
N GLN A 98 10.96 5.90 1.40
CA GLN A 98 12.22 5.31 1.86
C GLN A 98 12.16 3.77 1.94
N PHE A 99 11.65 3.11 0.88
CA PHE A 99 11.58 1.64 0.80
C PHE A 99 12.76 1.00 0.04
N GLY A 100 13.63 1.82 -0.55
CA GLY A 100 14.64 1.34 -1.50
C GLY A 100 14.08 1.17 -2.92
N ASP A 101 14.87 0.49 -3.75
CA ASP A 101 14.54 0.26 -5.14
C ASP A 101 13.49 -0.85 -5.28
N MET A 102 12.55 -0.68 -6.20
CA MET A 102 11.63 -1.74 -6.60
C MET A 102 12.23 -2.50 -7.79
N SER A 103 12.39 -3.82 -7.67
CA SER A 103 12.82 -4.66 -8.80
C SER A 103 11.74 -4.78 -9.87
N SER A 104 12.13 -5.11 -11.11
CA SER A 104 11.17 -5.48 -12.16
C SER A 104 10.40 -6.74 -11.78
N GLN A 105 9.19 -6.87 -12.31
CA GLN A 105 8.26 -7.97 -12.07
C GLN A 105 8.01 -8.74 -13.38
N PRO A 106 8.98 -9.52 -13.88
CA PRO A 106 8.89 -10.20 -15.18
C PRO A 106 7.81 -11.29 -15.23
N GLN A 107 7.34 -11.75 -14.07
CA GLN A 107 6.24 -12.71 -13.95
C GLN A 107 4.88 -12.11 -14.32
N VAL A 108 4.74 -10.79 -14.34
CA VAL A 108 3.49 -10.11 -14.69
C VAL A 108 3.38 -9.97 -16.21
N ALA A 109 2.43 -10.67 -16.82
CA ALA A 109 2.18 -10.57 -18.25
C ALA A 109 1.68 -9.17 -18.65
N PHE A 110 1.96 -8.76 -19.88
CA PHE A 110 1.54 -7.43 -20.35
C PHE A 110 0.02 -7.23 -20.32
N GLY A 111 -0.76 -8.26 -20.63
CA GLY A 111 -2.22 -8.21 -20.53
C GLY A 111 -2.71 -7.97 -19.10
N ASP A 112 -2.00 -8.51 -18.11
CA ASP A 112 -2.35 -8.33 -16.70
C ASP A 112 -2.07 -6.90 -16.20
N MET A 113 -1.10 -6.21 -16.80
CA MET A 113 -0.84 -4.80 -16.49
C MET A 113 -2.04 -3.91 -16.79
N VAL A 114 -2.85 -4.24 -17.80
CA VAL A 114 -4.08 -3.51 -18.11
C VAL A 114 -5.11 -3.68 -17.00
N PHE A 115 -5.25 -4.89 -16.45
CA PHE A 115 -6.12 -5.15 -15.30
C PHE A 115 -5.63 -4.41 -14.05
N LEU A 116 -4.33 -4.48 -13.76
CA LEU A 116 -3.71 -3.78 -12.63
C LEU A 116 -3.95 -2.27 -12.69
N LEU A 117 -3.71 -1.66 -13.85
CA LEU A 117 -3.96 -0.23 -14.06
C LEU A 117 -5.43 0.13 -13.84
N LYS A 118 -6.35 -0.67 -14.40
CA LYS A 118 -7.79 -0.41 -14.27
C LYS A 118 -8.23 -0.48 -12.82
N PHE A 119 -7.75 -1.48 -12.07
CA PHE A 119 -7.94 -1.60 -10.63
C PHE A 119 -7.44 -0.38 -9.87
N ILE A 120 -6.15 -0.03 -10.02
CA ILE A 120 -5.54 1.09 -9.30
C ILE A 120 -6.29 2.39 -9.58
N ARG A 121 -6.66 2.66 -10.84
CA ARG A 121 -7.35 3.90 -11.20
C ARG A 121 -8.78 3.98 -10.70
N GLU A 122 -9.54 2.89 -10.74
CA GLU A 122 -10.88 2.87 -10.16
C GLU A 122 -10.85 3.08 -8.65
N VAL A 123 -9.95 2.39 -7.95
CA VAL A 123 -9.81 2.54 -6.50
C VAL A 123 -9.30 3.94 -6.15
N GLN A 124 -8.35 4.50 -6.89
CA GLN A 124 -7.94 5.90 -6.74
C GLN A 124 -9.14 6.85 -6.85
N GLN A 125 -9.99 6.69 -7.87
CA GLN A 125 -11.19 7.51 -8.05
C GLN A 125 -12.18 7.36 -6.87
N GLN A 126 -12.41 6.14 -6.39
CA GLN A 126 -13.27 5.87 -5.23
C GLN A 126 -12.75 6.51 -3.94
N ASN A 127 -11.44 6.72 -3.85
CA ASN A 127 -10.75 7.40 -2.74
C ASN A 127 -10.49 8.90 -3.01
N GLY A 128 -11.14 9.48 -4.02
CA GLY A 128 -11.08 10.91 -4.32
C GLY A 128 -9.77 11.38 -4.99
N ILE A 129 -8.89 10.45 -5.37
CA ILE A 129 -7.66 10.75 -6.09
C ILE A 129 -8.00 10.96 -7.56
N LYS A 130 -7.85 12.21 -8.01
CA LYS A 130 -8.17 12.66 -9.36
C LYS A 130 -6.92 13.17 -10.05
N THR A 131 -6.96 13.28 -11.37
CA THR A 131 -5.89 13.94 -12.14
C THR A 131 -5.70 15.38 -11.66
N ILE A 132 -4.48 15.72 -11.25
CA ILE A 132 -4.08 17.09 -10.88
C ILE A 132 -3.08 17.57 -11.92
N ALA A 133 -3.33 18.73 -12.53
CA ALA A 133 -2.36 19.34 -13.43
C ALA A 133 -1.18 19.89 -12.61
N HIS A 134 0.03 19.46 -12.93
CA HIS A 134 1.26 20.00 -12.38
C HIS A 134 1.93 20.88 -13.44
N LYS A 135 2.35 22.09 -13.05
CA LYS A 135 3.28 22.87 -13.87
C LYS A 135 4.65 22.22 -13.68
N MET A 136 5.12 21.56 -14.73
CA MET A 136 6.45 20.96 -14.77
C MET A 136 7.49 22.02 -15.09
#